data_AF-A0A846NH66-F1
#
_entry.id   AF-A0A846NH66-F1
#
_cell.length_a   1.000
_cell.length_b   1.000
_cell.length_c   1.000
_cell.angle_alpha   90.00
_cell.angle_beta   90.00
_cell.angle_gamma   90.00
#
_symmetry.space_group_name_H-M   'P 1'
#
loop_
_entity.id
_entity.type
_entity.pdbx_description
1 polymer ?
#
loop_
_entity_poly.entity_id
_entity_poly.type
_entity_poly.pdbx_seq_one_letter_code
_entity_poly.pdbx_strand_id
1 'polypeptide(L)' 'PEIVKVNEKEVVYRVNNCLFFELALKHTEMVCEVMDAGVETGLTETMNPNWKIERLKCAGHGDDTCEFALRLK' A
#
# COMPACT_ATOMS: atom_id res chain seq x y z
N PRO A 1 -10.19 -4.55 -0.58
CA PRO A 1 -9.84 -3.18 -0.99
C PRO A 1 -11.11 -2.32 -1.10
N GLU A 2 -11.08 -1.13 -0.53
CA GLU A 2 -12.15 -0.14 -0.52
C GLU A 2 -11.60 1.18 -1.08
N ILE A 3 -12.32 1.82 -1.99
CA ILE A 3 -11.90 3.11 -2.54
C ILE A 3 -12.30 4.22 -1.56
N VAL A 4 -11.31 4.96 -1.06
CA VAL A 4 -11.49 6.07 -0.10
C VAL A 4 -11.61 7.41 -0.83
N LYS A 5 -10.85 7.59 -1.91
CA LYS A 5 -10.82 8.83 -2.70
C LYS A 5 -10.44 8.53 -4.15
N VAL A 6 -11.08 9.23 -5.09
CA VAL A 6 -10.70 9.22 -6.51
C VAL A 6 -10.80 10.63 -7.07
N ASN A 7 -9.77 11.04 -7.81
CA ASN A 7 -9.80 12.18 -8.71
C ASN A 7 -8.89 11.91 -9.91
N GLU A 8 -8.73 12.91 -10.79
CA GLU A 8 -7.95 12.79 -12.03
C GLU A 8 -6.47 12.42 -11.83
N LYS A 9 -5.90 12.66 -10.65
CA LYS A 9 -4.46 12.49 -10.38
C LYS A 9 -4.15 11.57 -9.21
N GLU A 10 -5.17 11.10 -8.50
CA GLU A 10 -5.00 10.35 -7.25
C GLU A 10 -6.14 9.35 -7.04
N VAL A 11 -5.76 8.13 -6.66
CA VAL A 11 -6.66 7.11 -6.12
C VAL A 11 -6.13 6.70 -4.76
N VAL A 12 -6.93 6.85 -3.70
CA VAL A 12 -6.63 6.33 -2.38
C VAL A 12 -7.53 5.14 -2.11
N TYR A 13 -6.93 4.01 -1.76
CA TYR A 13 -7.65 2.80 -1.39
C TYR A 13 -7.18 2.28 -0.04
N ARG A 14 -8.12 1.63 0.66
CA ARG A 14 -7.92 1.01 1.98
C ARG A 14 -8.00 -0.50 1.84
N VAL A 15 -7.18 -1.20 2.62
CA VAL A 15 -7.23 -2.64 2.81
C VAL A 15 -7.49 -2.90 4.29
N ASN A 16 -8.71 -3.37 4.59
CA ASN A 16 -9.15 -3.68 5.95
C ASN A 16 -8.57 -5.02 6.47
N ASN A 17 -8.01 -5.86 5.60
CA ASN A 17 -7.45 -7.16 5.95
C ASN A 17 -6.04 -7.34 5.35
N CYS A 18 -5.01 -7.30 6.20
CA CYS A 18 -3.65 -7.64 5.78
C CYS A 18 -3.48 -9.17 5.74
N LEU A 19 -3.18 -9.72 4.56
CA LEU A 19 -2.93 -11.17 4.40
C LEU A 19 -1.77 -11.68 5.26
N PHE A 20 -0.81 -10.81 5.55
CA PHE A 20 0.37 -11.10 6.35
C PHE A 20 0.27 -10.50 7.76
N PHE A 21 -0.93 -10.19 8.28
CA PHE A 21 -1.06 -9.38 9.50
C PHE A 21 -0.18 -9.85 10.67
N GLU A 22 -0.23 -11.14 11.02
CA GLU A 22 0.60 -11.68 12.10
C GLU A 22 2.11 -11.56 11.84
N LEU A 23 2.53 -11.73 10.59
CA LEU A 23 3.93 -11.59 10.18
C LEU A 23 4.33 -10.11 10.12
N ALA A 24 3.44 -9.22 9.69
CA ALA A 24 3.63 -7.79 9.64
C ALA A 24 3.79 -7.18 11.03
N LEU A 25 3.17 -7.75 12.06
CA LEU A 25 3.37 -7.33 13.46
C LEU A 25 4.70 -7.83 14.04
N LYS A 26 5.18 -9.01 13.64
CA LYS A 26 6.43 -9.61 14.17
C LYS A 26 7.67 -9.18 13.40
N HIS A 27 7.52 -8.89 12.12
CA HIS A 27 8.60 -8.64 11.16
C HIS A 27 8.24 -7.46 10.25
N THR A 28 7.80 -6.35 10.84
CA THR A 28 7.28 -5.17 10.13
C THR A 28 8.23 -4.66 9.05
N GLU A 29 9.52 -4.57 9.35
CA GLU A 29 10.51 -4.10 8.37
C GLU A 29 10.60 -5.03 7.14
N MET A 30 10.67 -6.34 7.35
CA MET A 30 10.76 -7.31 6.25
C MET A 30 9.47 -7.38 5.44
N VAL A 31 8.32 -7.45 6.12
CA VAL A 31 7.03 -7.65 5.45
C VAL A 31 6.54 -6.36 4.81
N CYS A 32 6.51 -5.25 5.56
CA CYS A 32 5.95 -4.00 5.08
C CYS A 32 6.97 -3.22 4.26
N GLU A 33 8.17 -2.95 4.78
CA GLU A 33 9.12 -2.04 4.13
C GLU A 33 9.87 -2.65 2.95
N VAL A 34 10.04 -3.97 2.93
CA VAL A 34 10.75 -4.66 1.84
C VAL A 34 9.78 -5.38 0.91
N MET A 35 9.06 -6.39 1.40
CA MET A 35 8.27 -7.28 0.54
C MET A 35 7.05 -6.56 -0.07
N ASP A 36 6.16 -6.02 0.76
CA ASP A 36 4.93 -5.35 0.32
C ASP A 36 5.24 -4.10 -0.52
N ALA A 37 6.17 -3.25 -0.06
CA ALA A 37 6.60 -2.08 -0.80
C ALA A 37 7.19 -2.44 -2.18
N GLY A 38 7.98 -3.52 -2.26
CA GLY A 38 8.53 -4.03 -3.51
C GLY A 38 7.46 -4.53 -4.47
N VAL A 39 6.48 -5.29 -3.98
CA VAL A 39 5.34 -5.78 -4.78
C VAL A 39 4.52 -4.60 -5.32
N GLU A 40 4.10 -3.68 -4.45
CA GLU A 40 3.28 -2.53 -4.83
C GLU A 40 4.01 -1.64 -5.85
N THR A 41 5.30 -1.37 -5.64
CA THR A 41 6.12 -0.59 -6.58
C THR A 41 6.24 -1.31 -7.93
N GLY A 42 6.62 -2.59 -7.93
CA GLY A 42 6.79 -3.37 -9.15
C GLY A 42 5.51 -3.51 -9.96
N LEU A 43 4.38 -3.73 -9.30
CA LEU A 43 3.06 -3.78 -9.95
C LEU A 43 2.69 -2.42 -10.55
N THR A 44 2.82 -1.34 -9.77
CA THR A 44 2.46 0.01 -10.22
C THR A 44 3.29 0.43 -11.44
N GLU A 45 4.62 0.25 -11.38
CA GLU A 45 5.51 0.60 -12.49
C GLU A 45 5.23 -0.23 -13.75
N THR A 46 4.88 -1.52 -13.59
CA THR A 46 4.53 -2.40 -14.72
C THR A 46 3.19 -2.02 -15.34
N MET A 47 2.19 -1.68 -14.54
CA MET A 47 0.85 -1.33 -15.03
C MET A 47 0.82 0.03 -15.71
N ASN A 48 1.44 1.05 -15.09
CA ASN A 48 1.59 2.36 -15.69
C ASN A 48 2.77 3.10 -15.04
N PRO A 49 3.90 3.29 -15.76
CA PRO A 49 5.10 3.89 -15.18
C PRO A 49 4.94 5.36 -14.79
N ASN A 50 3.88 6.03 -15.24
CA ASN A 50 3.54 7.41 -14.84
C ASN A 50 2.85 7.49 -13.47
N TRP A 51 2.54 6.36 -12.84
CA TRP A 51 1.98 6.33 -11.50
C TRP A 51 3.06 5.95 -10.48
N LYS A 52 2.93 6.52 -9.29
CA LYS A 52 3.67 6.15 -8.09
C LYS A 52 2.67 5.68 -7.05
N ILE A 53 3.02 4.64 -6.32
CA ILE A 53 2.29 4.20 -5.14
C ILE A 53 3.01 4.64 -3.87
N GLU A 54 2.23 5.00 -2.87
CA GLU A 54 2.71 5.39 -1.54
C GLU A 54 1.79 4.77 -0.49
N ARG A 55 2.37 4.15 0.53
CA ARG A 55 1.63 3.65 1.69
C ARG A 55 1.45 4.78 2.70
N LEU A 56 0.21 5.11 3.01
CA LEU A 56 -0.19 6.17 3.95
C LEU A 56 -0.41 5.66 5.37
N LYS A 57 -0.95 4.44 5.49
CA LYS A 57 -1.18 3.75 6.77
C LYS A 57 -0.79 2.28 6.65
N CYS A 58 -0.39 1.68 7.75
CA CYS A 58 0.01 0.29 7.77
C CYS A 58 -0.37 -0.39 9.09
N ALA A 59 -1.14 -1.46 8.99
CA ALA A 59 -1.50 -2.25 10.16
C ALA A 59 -0.29 -2.91 10.85
N GLY A 60 0.79 -3.18 10.12
CA GLY A 60 2.05 -3.65 10.69
C GLY A 60 2.75 -2.61 11.58
N HIS A 61 2.45 -1.32 11.39
CA HIS A 61 2.97 -0.20 12.19
C HIS A 61 1.98 0.31 13.25
N GLY A 62 0.86 -0.40 13.45
CA GLY A 62 -0.11 -0.10 14.51
C GLY A 62 -1.34 0.69 14.08
N ASP A 63 -1.52 0.97 12.78
CA ASP A 63 -2.79 1.51 12.27
C ASP A 63 -3.88 0.42 12.26
N ASP A 64 -5.16 0.83 12.27
CA ASP A 64 -6.27 -0.14 12.18
C ASP A 64 -6.33 -0.83 10.81
N THR A 65 -5.83 -0.18 9.76
CA THR A 65 -5.94 -0.63 8.37
C THR A 65 -4.72 -0.17 7.56
N CYS A 66 -4.47 -0.81 6.42
CA CYS A 66 -3.52 -0.28 5.44
C CYS A 66 -4.22 0.67 4.47
N GLU A 67 -3.61 1.82 4.18
CA GLU A 67 -4.09 2.75 3.16
C GLU A 67 -2.96 3.05 2.18
N PHE A 68 -3.28 3.07 0.90
CA PHE A 68 -2.33 3.32 -0.19
C PHE A 68 -2.87 4.41 -1.10
N ALA A 69 -1.98 5.27 -1.59
CA ALA A 69 -2.26 6.30 -2.58
C ALA A 69 -1.49 6.00 -3.85
N LEU A 70 -2.22 5.80 -4.94
CA LEU A 70 -1.70 5.87 -6.30
C LEU A 70 -1.80 7.32 -6.77
N ARG A 71 -0.69 7.91 -7.20
CA ARG A 71 -0.61 9.29 -7.68
C ARG A 71 0.11 9.35 -9.03
N LEU A 72 -0.32 10.25 -9.91
CA LEU A 72 0.49 10.59 -11.09
C LEU A 72 1.83 11.20 -10.65
N LYS A 73 2.91 10.78 -11.31
CA LYS A 73 4.27 11.31 -11.14
C LYS A 73 4.38 12.74 -11.65
#